data_AF-A0A538LD82-F1
#
_entry.id   AF-A0A538LD82-F1
#
_cell.length_a   1.000
_cell.length_b   1.000
_cell.length_c   1.000
_cell.angle_alpha   90.00
_cell.angle_beta   90.00
_cell.angle_gamma   90.00
#
_symmetry.space_group_name_H-M   'P 1'
#
loop_
_entity.id
_entity.type
_entity.pdbx_description
1 polymer ?
#
loop_
_entity_poly.entity_id
_entity_poly.type
_entity_poly.pdbx_seq_one_letter_code
_entity_poly.pdbx_strand_id
1 'polypeptide(L)'
;RPTLLLLDEPAAGMNPAETHEITELIGRLRDDGGYTILVIEHDMHVVEGISDRVVALDHGVKIAEGSFDQVATDPRVVEAYLGTKAAATK
;
A
#
# COMPACT_ATOMS: atom_id res chain seq x y z
N ARG A 1 14.40 20.95 5.99
CA ARG A 1 13.43 19.89 6.36
C ARG A 1 12.97 19.26 5.05
N PRO A 2 13.17 17.95 4.81
CA PRO A 2 12.77 17.33 3.54
C PRO A 2 11.25 17.43 3.38
N THR A 3 10.81 17.70 2.15
CA THR A 3 9.38 17.83 1.82
C THR A 3 8.73 16.49 1.48
N LEU A 4 9.53 15.48 1.11
CA LEU A 4 9.07 14.15 0.70
C LEU A 4 10.00 13.06 1.23
N LEU A 5 9.43 12.00 1.78
CA LEU A 5 10.12 10.76 2.12
C LEU A 5 9.69 9.66 1.13
N LEU A 6 10.65 8.88 0.64
CA LEU A 6 10.46 7.75 -0.26
C LEU A 6 10.84 6.49 0.50
N LEU A 7 9.88 5.57 0.68
CA LEU A 7 10.10 4.30 1.36
C LEU A 7 9.89 3.16 0.36
N ASP A 8 10.88 2.30 0.20
CA ASP A 8 10.86 1.16 -0.71
C ASP A 8 10.76 -0.12 0.11
N GLU A 9 9.59 -0.76 0.09
CA GLU A 9 9.21 -1.96 0.84
C GLU A 9 9.62 -1.93 2.34
N PRO A 10 9.18 -0.91 3.12
CA PRO A 10 9.60 -0.73 4.52
C PRO A 10 9.22 -1.89 5.45
N ALA A 11 8.21 -2.69 5.11
CA ALA A 11 7.78 -3.84 5.91
C ALA A 11 8.34 -5.18 5.42
N ALA A 12 9.20 -5.20 4.40
CA ALA A 12 9.73 -6.45 3.84
C ALA A 12 10.51 -7.27 4.87
N GLY A 13 10.12 -8.56 5.01
CA GLY A 13 10.78 -9.51 5.91
C GLY A 13 10.47 -9.33 7.40
N MET A 14 9.56 -8.41 7.74
CA MET A 14 9.08 -8.20 9.11
C MET A 14 8.00 -9.21 9.49
N ASN A 15 7.90 -9.52 10.78
CA ASN A 15 6.77 -10.26 11.32
C ASN A 15 5.54 -9.34 11.50
N PRO A 16 4.32 -9.88 11.69
CA PRO A 16 3.11 -9.05 11.77
C PRO A 16 3.12 -7.96 12.86
N ALA A 17 3.79 -8.18 14.00
CA ALA A 17 3.91 -7.17 15.05
C ALA A 17 4.86 -6.04 14.63
N GLU A 18 6.01 -6.38 14.04
CA GLU A 18 6.97 -5.42 13.49
C GLU A 18 6.33 -4.61 12.34
N THR A 19 5.58 -5.28 11.45
CA THR A 19 4.83 -4.63 10.36
C THR A 19 3.81 -3.62 10.90
N HIS A 20 3.14 -3.94 12.00
CA HIS A 20 2.22 -3.01 12.64
C HIS A 20 2.96 -1.81 13.24
N GLU A 21 4.05 -2.02 13.96
CA GLU A 21 4.85 -0.96 14.55
C GLU A 21 5.45 0.00 13.50
N ILE A 22 5.94 -0.52 12.37
CA ILE A 22 6.46 0.33 11.28
C ILE A 22 5.34 1.14 10.61
N THR A 23 4.16 0.53 10.42
CA THR A 23 2.96 1.19 9.87
C THR A 23 2.54 2.37 10.76
N GLU A 24 2.47 2.16 12.08
CA GLU A 24 2.17 3.24 13.04
C GLU A 24 3.23 4.35 13.05
N LEU A 25 4.51 3.98 12.94
CA LEU A 25 5.59 4.96 12.88
C LEU A 25 5.48 5.84 11.62
N ILE A 26 5.21 5.25 10.46
CA ILE A 26 5.00 5.98 9.21
C ILE A 26 3.81 6.93 9.33
N GLY A 27 2.71 6.45 9.94
CA GLY A 27 1.54 7.29 10.23
C GLY A 27 1.89 8.51 11.08
N ARG A 28 2.62 8.33 12.19
CA ARG A 28 3.06 9.44 13.05
C ARG A 28 4.00 10.41 12.35
N LEU A 29 4.88 9.92 11.46
CA LEU A 29 5.75 10.81 10.67
C LEU A 29 4.92 11.73 9.75
N ARG A 30 3.85 11.21 9.13
CA ARG A 30 2.92 12.05 8.37
C ARG A 30 2.17 13.01 9.31
N ASP A 31 1.49 12.48 10.31
CA ASP A 31 0.47 13.21 11.07
C ASP A 31 1.09 14.24 12.03
N ASP A 32 2.10 13.83 12.81
CA ASP A 32 2.78 14.68 13.79
C ASP A 32 3.97 15.42 13.15
N GLY A 33 4.67 14.74 12.23
CA GLY A 33 5.86 15.26 11.58
C GLY A 33 5.56 16.24 10.45
N GLY A 34 4.39 16.14 9.81
CA GLY A 34 3.99 16.92 8.65
C GLY A 34 4.77 16.54 7.37
N TYR A 35 5.28 15.31 7.29
CA TYR A 35 5.98 14.82 6.10
C TYR A 35 4.99 14.35 5.03
N THR A 36 5.26 14.67 3.77
CA THR A 36 4.69 13.91 2.65
C THR A 36 5.48 12.63 2.50
N ILE A 37 4.81 11.50 2.35
CA ILE A 37 5.44 10.18 2.25
C ILE A 37 4.90 9.47 1.02
N LEU A 38 5.81 8.93 0.20
CA LEU A 38 5.49 7.98 -0.87
C LEU A 38 6.07 6.63 -0.48
N VAL A 39 5.21 5.62 -0.42
CA VAL A 39 5.58 4.25 -0.07
C VAL A 39 5.36 3.34 -1.27
N ILE A 40 6.34 2.48 -1.52
CA ILE A 40 6.22 1.34 -2.42
C ILE A 40 6.05 0.12 -1.53
N GLU A 41 4.91 -0.58 -1.67
CA GLU A 41 4.59 -1.77 -0.90
C GLU A 41 3.77 -2.75 -1.72
N HIS A 42 3.87 -4.03 -1.36
CA HIS A 42 3.04 -5.09 -1.91
C HIS A 42 2.13 -5.73 -0.86
N ASP A 43 2.37 -5.49 0.44
CA ASP A 43 1.45 -5.92 1.50
C ASP A 43 0.23 -5.00 1.60
N MET A 44 -0.94 -5.56 1.27
CA MET A 44 -2.20 -4.81 1.26
C MET A 44 -2.63 -4.30 2.64
N HIS A 45 -2.24 -4.96 3.74
CA HIS A 45 -2.57 -4.48 5.09
C HIS A 45 -1.79 -3.21 5.42
N VAL A 46 -0.52 -3.14 4.99
CA VAL A 46 0.29 -1.93 5.16
C VAL A 46 -0.28 -0.82 4.32
N VAL A 47 -0.57 -1.09 3.03
CA VAL A 47 -1.14 -0.10 2.10
C VAL A 47 -2.46 0.45 2.66
N GLU A 48 -3.36 -0.39 3.13
CA GLU A 48 -4.61 0.03 3.77
C GLU A 48 -4.37 0.93 4.98
N GLY A 49 -3.45 0.55 5.87
CA GLY A 49 -3.22 1.23 7.14
C GLY A 49 -2.58 2.63 7.03
N ILE A 50 -1.81 2.91 5.98
CA ILE A 50 -1.07 4.18 5.85
C ILE A 50 -1.43 5.04 4.64
N SER A 51 -2.23 4.57 3.69
CA SER A 51 -2.37 5.30 2.41
C SER A 51 -3.59 6.21 2.36
N ASP A 52 -3.37 7.51 2.16
CA ASP A 52 -4.43 8.46 1.80
C ASP A 52 -4.90 8.28 0.34
N ARG A 53 -3.97 7.86 -0.53
CA ARG A 53 -4.17 7.59 -1.95
C ARG A 53 -3.28 6.44 -2.38
N VAL A 54 -3.84 5.52 -3.15
CA VAL A 54 -3.16 4.34 -3.68
C VAL A 54 -3.06 4.46 -5.21
N VAL A 55 -1.93 4.02 -5.76
CA VAL A 55 -1.71 3.87 -7.20
C VAL A 55 -1.25 2.44 -7.46
N ALA A 56 -1.96 1.71 -8.31
CA ALA A 56 -1.60 0.35 -8.71
C ALA A 56 -0.95 0.35 -10.11
N LEU A 57 0.15 -0.39 -10.26
CA LEU A 57 0.96 -0.44 -11.47
C LEU A 57 1.16 -1.89 -11.95
N ASP A 58 0.55 -2.27 -13.07
CA ASP A 58 0.83 -3.58 -13.69
C ASP A 58 1.77 -3.41 -14.89
N HIS A 59 2.85 -4.18 -14.94
CA HIS A 59 3.87 -4.11 -16.00
C HIS A 59 4.34 -2.68 -16.35
N GLY A 60 4.47 -1.80 -15.34
CA GLY A 60 4.88 -0.41 -15.51
C GLY A 60 3.77 0.53 -16.01
N VAL A 61 2.54 0.04 -16.14
CA VAL A 61 1.37 0.82 -16.56
C VAL A 61 0.47 1.05 -15.35
N LYS A 62 0.07 2.30 -15.14
CA LYS A 62 -0.93 2.63 -14.11
C LYS A 62 -2.29 2.05 -14.49
N ILE A 63 -2.76 1.10 -13.69
CA ILE A 63 -4.05 0.46 -13.89
C ILE A 63 -5.14 1.12 -13.05
N ALA A 64 -4.87 1.55 -11.83
CA ALA A 64 -5.86 2.18 -10.96
C ALA A 64 -5.24 3.25 -10.05
N GLU A 65 -6.06 4.20 -9.62
CA GLU A 65 -5.69 5.25 -8.66
C GLU A 65 -6.95 5.70 -7.89
N GLY A 66 -6.85 5.84 -6.57
CA GLY A 66 -7.98 6.22 -5.72
C GLY A 66 -7.71 5.98 -4.24
N SER A 67 -8.77 5.87 -3.45
CA SER A 67 -8.66 5.32 -2.09
C SER A 67 -8.26 3.84 -2.13
N PHE A 68 -7.83 3.29 -0.99
CA PHE A 68 -7.55 1.85 -0.88
C PHE A 68 -8.74 1.02 -1.35
N ASP A 69 -9.94 1.26 -0.84
CA ASP A 69 -11.13 0.48 -1.22
C ASP A 69 -11.42 0.51 -2.72
N GLN A 70 -11.28 1.69 -3.34
CA GLN A 70 -11.52 1.85 -4.78
C GLN A 70 -10.50 1.06 -5.61
N VAL A 71 -9.24 1.07 -5.19
CA VAL A 71 -8.16 0.39 -5.91
C VAL A 71 -8.18 -1.11 -5.66
N ALA A 72 -8.37 -1.55 -4.41
CA ALA A 72 -8.41 -2.95 -4.03
C ALA A 72 -9.59 -3.72 -4.65
N THR A 73 -10.68 -3.01 -4.97
CA THR A 73 -11.86 -3.58 -5.64
C THR A 73 -11.88 -3.35 -7.16
N ASP A 74 -10.89 -2.63 -7.72
CA ASP A 74 -10.79 -2.45 -9.17
C ASP A 74 -10.55 -3.81 -9.85
N PRO A 75 -11.39 -4.23 -10.81
CA PRO A 75 -11.26 -5.54 -11.45
C PRO A 75 -9.87 -5.81 -12.04
N ARG A 76 -9.19 -4.77 -12.56
CA ARG A 76 -7.84 -4.88 -13.15
C ARG A 76 -6.78 -5.13 -12.07
N VAL A 77 -6.96 -4.54 -10.89
CA VAL A 77 -6.07 -4.74 -9.74
C VAL A 77 -6.28 -6.12 -9.15
N VAL A 78 -7.55 -6.55 -8.99
CA VAL A 78 -7.88 -7.90 -8.54
C VAL A 78 -7.27 -8.95 -9.47
N GLU A 79 -7.43 -8.77 -10.78
CA GLU A 79 -6.87 -9.67 -11.78
C GLU A 79 -5.33 -9.72 -11.73
N ALA A 80 -4.66 -8.56 -11.68
CA ALA A 80 -3.20 -8.46 -11.73
C ALA A 80 -2.49 -8.88 -10.43
N TYR A 81 -3.06 -8.56 -9.25
CA TYR A 81 -2.37 -8.72 -7.95
C TYR A 81 -2.96 -9.82 -7.07
N LEU A 82 -4.28 -10.05 -7.11
CA LEU A 82 -4.95 -11.01 -6.24
C LEU A 82 -5.23 -12.35 -6.96
N GLY A 83 -5.21 -12.32 -8.30
CA GLY A 83 -5.60 -13.42 -9.16
C GLY A 83 -7.09 -13.73 -9.07
N THR A 84 -7.63 -14.48 -10.04
CA THR A 84 -9.03 -14.95 -10.03
C THR A 84 -9.27 -16.05 -8.98
N LYS A 85 -9.06 -15.76 -7.68
CA LYS A 85 -9.43 -16.66 -6.58
C LYS A 85 -10.84 -16.43 -6.04
N ALA A 86 -11.68 -15.68 -6.75
CA ALA A 86 -13.14 -15.71 -6.55
C ALA A 86 -13.82 -16.91 -7.26
N ALA A 87 -13.08 -17.70 -8.05
CA ALA A 87 -13.60 -18.86 -8.80
C ALA A 87 -13.06 -20.22 -8.31
N ALA A 88 -12.65 -20.32 -7.05
CA ALA A 88 -12.24 -21.57 -6.44
C ALA A 88 -12.96 -21.82 -5.11
N THR A 89 -14.29 -21.74 -5.13
CA THR A 89 -15.10 -22.57 -4.25
C THR A 89 -15.23 -23.93 -4.94
N LYS A 90 -14.55 -24.94 -4.41
CA LYS A 90 -14.85 -26.33 -4.66
C LYS A 90 -14.98 -27.04 -3.33
#